data_AF-A0A2U8E406-F1
#
_entry.id   AF-A0A2U8E406-F1
#
_cell.length_a   1.000
_cell.length_b   1.000
_cell.length_c   1.000
_cell.angle_alpha   90.00
_cell.angle_beta   90.00
_cell.angle_gamma   90.00
#
_symmetry.space_group_name_H-M   'P 1'
#
loop_
_entity.id
_entity.type
_entity.pdbx_description
1 polymer ?
#
loop_
_entity_poly.entity_id
_entity_poly.type
_entity_poly.pdbx_seq_one_letter_code
_entity_poly.pdbx_strand_id
1 'polypeptide(L)'
;MKTQLQEILLRGLDEEIEAKHDLRGKINAPAKGWLRAVREALGLSQRDIAARMRIRQQPYASMEKREADGTVSLSTLRRAADALDCELVYFLVPKEQAAKSFAELATRDDAALKHLRATEHSMALEGQAVGDLPAMPAPQSPAPENDEKTSRP
;
A
#
# COMPACT_ATOMS: atom_id res chain seq x y z
N MET A 1 19.07 -22.98 5.85
CA MET A 1 19.06 -22.25 7.13
C MET A 1 18.44 -20.85 7.03
N LYS A 2 18.71 -20.05 5.99
CA LYS A 2 18.06 -18.72 5.80
C LYS A 2 16.52 -18.80 5.67
N THR A 3 15.99 -19.87 5.08
CA THR A 3 14.55 -20.03 4.78
C THR A 3 13.68 -20.18 6.04
N GLN A 4 14.08 -20.98 7.02
CA GLN A 4 13.28 -21.20 8.24
C GLN A 4 13.16 -19.94 9.11
N LEU A 5 14.25 -19.16 9.24
CA LEU A 5 14.20 -17.88 9.96
C LEU A 5 13.32 -16.87 9.23
N GLN A 6 13.43 -16.81 7.90
CA GLN A 6 12.61 -15.92 7.08
C GLN A 6 11.12 -16.26 7.18
N GLU A 7 10.75 -17.54 7.16
CA GLU A 7 9.37 -18.00 7.36
C GLU A 7 8.80 -17.56 8.71
N ILE A 8 9.59 -17.66 9.79
CA ILE A 8 9.17 -17.18 11.12
C ILE A 8 8.96 -15.67 11.12
N LEU A 9 9.86 -14.90 10.50
CA LEU A 9 9.74 -13.44 10.41
C LEU A 9 8.51 -13.02 9.59
N LEU A 10 8.25 -13.67 8.46
CA LEU A 10 7.08 -13.39 7.63
C LEU A 10 5.79 -13.69 8.37
N ARG A 11 5.74 -14.83 9.07
CA ARG A 11 4.58 -15.18 9.91
C ARG A 11 4.32 -14.13 10.99
N GLY A 12 5.36 -13.68 11.69
CA GLY A 12 5.22 -12.65 12.72
C GLY A 12 4.70 -11.32 12.15
N LEU A 13 5.16 -10.93 10.95
CA LEU A 13 4.64 -9.74 10.27
C LEU A 13 3.17 -9.91 9.86
N ASP A 14 2.79 -11.09 9.39
CA ASP A 14 1.42 -11.41 8.98
C ASP A 14 0.45 -11.42 10.17
N GLU A 15 0.85 -12.04 11.29
CA GLU A 15 0.11 -12.03 12.55
C GLU A 15 -0.12 -10.59 13.06
N GLU A 16 0.89 -9.72 12.96
CA GLU A 16 0.77 -8.32 13.34
C GLU A 16 -0.23 -7.53 12.49
N ILE A 17 -0.39 -7.86 11.20
CA ILE A 17 -1.29 -7.09 10.32
C ILE A 17 -2.68 -7.68 10.17
N GLU A 18 -2.92 -8.93 10.57
CA GLU A 18 -4.20 -9.64 10.36
C GLU A 18 -5.40 -8.82 10.89
N ALA A 19 -5.32 -8.34 12.13
CA ALA A 19 -6.37 -7.50 12.74
C ALA A 19 -6.44 -6.07 12.16
N LYS A 20 -5.40 -5.62 11.45
CA LYS A 20 -5.24 -4.25 10.95
C LYS A 20 -5.57 -4.13 9.46
N HIS A 21 -5.59 -5.25 8.72
CA HIS A 21 -5.84 -5.30 7.28
C HIS A 21 -7.20 -4.68 6.92
N ASP A 22 -8.23 -4.96 7.73
CA ASP A 22 -9.58 -4.41 7.55
C ASP A 22 -9.70 -2.90 7.80
N LEU A 23 -8.72 -2.29 8.50
CA LEU A 23 -8.75 -0.86 8.80
C LEU A 23 -8.47 -0.02 7.55
N ARG A 24 -7.76 -0.54 6.55
CA ARG A 24 -7.37 0.23 5.35
C ARG A 24 -8.58 0.84 4.63
N GLY A 25 -9.67 0.09 4.51
CA GLY A 25 -10.89 0.54 3.82
C GLY A 25 -11.82 1.35 4.71
N LYS A 26 -11.49 1.46 6.02
CA LYS A 26 -12.30 2.12 7.04
C LYS A 26 -11.71 3.46 7.48
N ILE A 27 -10.42 3.72 7.21
CA ILE A 27 -9.75 4.96 7.57
C ILE A 27 -9.98 6.01 6.48
N ASN A 28 -10.87 6.96 6.75
CA ASN A 28 -11.03 8.18 5.95
C ASN A 28 -10.13 9.27 6.53
N ALA A 29 -8.94 9.45 5.95
CA ALA A 29 -8.03 10.51 6.38
C ALA A 29 -8.65 11.90 6.09
N PRO A 30 -8.53 12.89 7.00
CA PRO A 30 -9.01 14.23 6.76
C PRO A 30 -8.34 14.86 5.52
N ALA A 31 -9.12 15.57 4.69
CA ALA A 31 -8.64 16.14 3.42
C ALA A 31 -7.46 17.13 3.57
N LYS A 32 -7.29 17.72 4.75
CA LYS A 32 -6.19 18.66 5.05
C LYS A 32 -5.15 18.10 6.03
N GLY A 33 -5.11 16.78 6.22
CA GLY A 33 -4.18 16.11 7.13
C GLY A 33 -4.71 16.01 8.57
N TRP A 34 -4.15 15.06 9.32
CA TRP A 34 -4.51 14.81 10.71
C TRP A 34 -4.04 15.92 11.63
N LEU A 35 -2.84 16.50 11.41
CA LEU A 35 -2.32 17.57 12.27
C LEU A 35 -3.29 18.74 12.33
N ARG A 36 -3.77 19.18 11.17
CA ARG A 36 -4.72 20.28 11.09
C ARG A 36 -6.07 19.92 11.71
N ALA A 37 -6.60 18.75 11.37
CA ALA A 37 -7.91 18.31 11.86
C ALA A 37 -7.95 18.22 13.39
N VAL A 38 -6.93 17.60 13.99
CA VAL A 38 -6.81 17.47 15.45
C VAL A 38 -6.61 18.85 16.08
N ARG A 39 -5.69 19.67 15.55
CA ARG A 39 -5.44 21.01 16.08
C ARG A 39 -6.72 21.86 16.08
N GLU A 40 -7.46 21.88 14.99
CA GLU A 40 -8.71 22.65 14.87
C GLU A 40 -9.80 22.11 15.80
N ALA A 41 -9.92 20.78 15.94
CA ALA A 41 -10.87 20.16 16.88
C ALA A 41 -10.58 20.49 18.35
N LEU A 42 -9.30 20.68 18.70
CA LEU A 42 -8.87 21.11 20.03
C LEU A 42 -8.95 22.62 20.25
N GLY A 43 -9.38 23.41 19.25
CA GLY A 43 -9.46 24.86 19.33
C GLY A 43 -8.09 25.56 19.35
N LEU A 44 -7.03 24.89 18.90
CA LEU A 44 -5.66 25.40 18.95
C LEU A 44 -5.31 26.14 17.65
N SER A 45 -4.59 27.25 17.77
CA SER A 45 -4.03 27.95 16.63
C SER A 45 -2.70 27.33 16.18
N GLN A 46 -2.28 27.60 14.95
CA GLN A 46 -0.94 27.20 14.49
C GLN A 46 0.18 27.80 15.35
N ARG A 47 -0.05 28.97 15.98
CA ARG A 47 0.94 29.59 16.87
C ARG A 47 1.09 28.80 18.16
N ASP A 48 0.00 28.24 18.69
CA ASP A 48 0.02 27.48 19.94
C ASP A 48 0.87 26.21 19.80
N ILE A 49 0.66 25.44 18.73
CA ILE A 49 1.46 24.23 18.49
C ILE A 49 2.90 24.58 18.12
N ALA A 50 3.12 25.62 17.30
CA ALA A 50 4.47 26.08 17.00
C ALA A 50 5.25 26.48 18.27
N ALA A 51 4.60 27.12 19.23
CA ALA A 51 5.19 27.47 20.52
C ALA A 51 5.56 26.22 21.33
N ARG A 52 4.67 25.22 21.41
CA ARG A 52 4.96 23.92 22.04
C ARG A 52 6.18 23.23 21.40
N MET A 53 6.30 23.35 20.08
CA MET A 53 7.44 22.82 19.30
C MET A 53 8.69 23.71 19.32
N ARG A 54 8.65 24.89 19.97
CA ARG A 54 9.73 25.90 20.00
C ARG A 54 10.17 26.36 18.59
N ILE A 55 9.22 26.50 17.67
CA ILE A 55 9.43 26.98 16.30
C ILE A 55 8.52 28.17 16.00
N ARG A 56 8.75 28.83 14.87
CA ARG A 56 7.85 29.88 14.36
C ARG A 56 6.60 29.25 13.73
N GLN A 57 5.51 30.02 13.66
CA GLN A 57 4.22 29.57 13.09
C GLN A 57 4.33 29.16 11.61
N GLN A 58 5.12 29.85 10.79
CA GLN A 58 5.30 29.53 9.37
C GLN A 58 5.84 28.11 9.12
N PRO A 59 6.94 27.66 9.77
CA PRO A 59 7.37 26.27 9.74
C PRO A 59 6.28 25.25 10.09
N TYR A 60 5.47 25.50 11.12
CA TYR A 60 4.38 24.60 11.51
C TYR A 60 3.26 24.57 10.44
N ALA A 61 2.84 25.72 9.93
CA ALA A 61 1.88 25.80 8.83
C ALA A 61 2.36 25.01 7.58
N SER A 62 3.67 25.05 7.32
CA SER A 62 4.30 24.28 6.26
C SER A 62 4.31 22.76 6.55
N MET A 63 4.39 22.34 7.82
CA MET A 63 4.24 20.93 8.20
C MET A 63 2.84 20.40 7.91
N GLU A 64 1.79 21.14 8.28
CA GLU A 64 0.39 20.77 7.96
C GLU A 64 0.19 20.64 6.45
N LYS A 65 0.71 21.60 5.67
CA LYS A 65 0.62 21.54 4.22
C LYS A 65 1.33 20.31 3.66
N ARG A 66 2.57 20.04 4.08
CA ARG A 66 3.33 18.87 3.60
C ARG A 66 2.70 17.55 4.02
N GLU A 67 2.03 17.49 5.18
CA GLU A 67 1.26 16.31 5.57
C GLU A 67 0.10 16.07 4.62
N ALA A 68 -0.71 17.10 4.35
CA ALA A 68 -1.80 17.02 3.40
C ALA A 68 -1.33 16.63 1.98
N ASP A 69 -0.16 17.13 1.57
CA ASP A 69 0.47 16.83 0.28
C ASP A 69 1.18 15.45 0.27
N GLY A 70 1.27 14.74 1.39
CA GLY A 70 1.97 13.45 1.49
C GLY A 70 3.50 13.54 1.39
N THR A 71 4.09 14.73 1.58
CA THR A 71 5.52 15.00 1.45
C THR A 71 6.23 15.23 2.80
N VAL A 72 5.51 15.09 3.92
CA VAL A 72 6.08 15.20 5.26
C VAL A 72 6.90 13.97 5.61
N SER A 73 8.06 14.15 6.25
CA SER A 73 8.82 13.03 6.81
C SER A 73 8.11 12.47 8.05
N LEU A 74 8.20 11.16 8.29
CA LEU A 74 7.66 10.53 9.51
C LEU A 74 8.24 11.15 10.79
N SER A 75 9.52 11.54 10.77
CA SER A 75 10.17 12.23 11.90
C SER A 75 9.55 13.59 12.21
N THR A 76 9.19 14.35 11.17
CA THR A 76 8.52 15.64 11.32
C THR A 76 7.09 15.46 11.81
N LEU A 77 6.36 14.50 11.22
CA LEU A 77 4.99 14.19 11.61
C LEU A 77 4.92 13.74 13.06
N ARG A 78 5.85 12.90 13.52
CA ARG A 78 5.95 12.45 14.91
C ARG A 78 6.14 13.62 15.87
N ARG A 79 7.10 14.50 15.59
CA ARG A 79 7.33 15.70 16.42
C ARG A 79 6.10 16.62 16.50
N ALA A 80 5.34 16.74 15.41
CA ALA A 80 4.12 17.55 15.40
C ALA A 80 2.98 16.87 16.16
N ALA A 81 2.87 15.54 16.07
CA ALA A 81 1.93 14.75 16.86
C ALA A 81 2.26 14.85 18.36
N ASP A 82 3.53 14.74 18.75
CA ASP A 82 3.96 14.87 20.14
C ASP A 82 3.55 16.22 20.73
N ALA A 83 3.63 17.32 19.95
CA ALA A 83 3.20 18.64 20.39
C ALA A 83 1.68 18.81 20.51
N LEU A 84 0.92 17.94 19.87
CA LEU A 84 -0.54 17.79 20.01
C LEU A 84 -0.92 16.79 21.12
N ASP A 85 0.06 16.29 21.89
CA ASP A 85 -0.13 15.22 22.88
C ASP A 85 -0.71 13.94 22.23
N CYS A 86 -0.31 13.67 20.99
CA CYS A 86 -0.76 12.55 20.16
C CYS A 86 0.42 11.64 19.79
N GLU A 87 0.15 10.34 19.64
CA GLU A 87 1.15 9.38 19.16
C GLU A 87 0.98 9.08 17.67
N LEU A 88 2.10 9.10 16.92
CA LEU A 88 2.11 8.62 15.54
C LEU A 88 2.29 7.10 15.49
N VAL A 89 1.20 6.38 15.24
CA VAL A 89 1.23 4.95 14.93
C VAL A 89 1.25 4.75 13.41
N TYR A 90 2.20 3.97 12.91
CA TYR A 90 2.30 3.63 11.49
C TYR A 90 2.50 2.13 11.31
N PHE A 91 1.98 1.61 10.20
CA PHE A 91 2.13 0.22 9.80
C PHE A 91 2.21 0.14 8.28
N LEU A 92 2.89 -0.87 7.78
CA LEU A 92 2.88 -1.23 6.37
C LEU A 92 1.93 -2.39 6.18
N VAL A 93 1.13 -2.32 5.13
CA VAL A 93 0.29 -3.43 4.68
C VAL A 93 0.59 -3.70 3.20
N PRO A 94 0.59 -4.97 2.78
CA PRO A 94 0.59 -5.31 1.37
C PRO A 94 -0.55 -4.59 0.63
N LYS A 95 -0.24 -4.08 -0.57
CA LYS A 95 -1.27 -3.52 -1.45
C LYS A 95 -2.20 -4.64 -1.91
N GLU A 96 -3.51 -4.41 -1.93
CA GLU A 96 -4.52 -5.43 -2.32
C GLU A 96 -4.20 -6.13 -3.65
N GLN A 97 -3.82 -5.33 -4.64
CA GLN A 97 -3.48 -5.81 -5.98
C GLN A 97 -2.14 -6.57 -6.05
N ALA A 98 -1.33 -6.49 -4.99
CA ALA A 98 0.00 -7.06 -4.93
C ALA A 98 0.04 -8.41 -4.22
N ALA A 99 -0.57 -8.49 -3.03
CA ALA A 99 -0.62 -9.67 -2.17
C ALA A 99 -1.58 -9.41 -1.00
N LYS A 100 -2.12 -10.48 -0.39
CA LYS A 100 -2.93 -10.40 0.85
C LYS A 100 -2.09 -10.49 2.12
N SER A 101 -0.86 -11.00 2.02
CA SER A 101 0.07 -11.16 3.14
C SER A 101 1.52 -10.86 2.73
N PHE A 102 2.40 -10.66 3.71
CA PHE A 102 3.84 -10.56 3.48
C PHE A 102 4.42 -11.89 2.99
N ALA A 103 3.90 -13.03 3.43
CA ALA A 103 4.30 -14.34 2.89
C ALA A 103 3.99 -14.49 1.39
N GLU A 104 2.79 -14.07 0.96
CA GLU A 104 2.42 -14.02 -0.46
C GLU A 104 3.31 -13.02 -1.23
N LEU A 105 3.57 -11.86 -0.64
CA LEU A 105 4.44 -10.84 -1.24
C LEU A 105 5.87 -11.36 -1.44
N ALA A 106 6.41 -12.08 -0.46
CA ALA A 106 7.72 -12.71 -0.54
C ALA A 106 7.79 -13.78 -1.64
N THR A 107 6.75 -14.63 -1.76
CA THR A 107 6.67 -15.64 -2.82
C THR A 107 6.62 -15.00 -4.21
N ARG A 108 5.86 -13.91 -4.37
CA ARG A 108 5.80 -13.16 -5.62
C ARG A 108 7.16 -12.57 -6.00
N ASP A 109 7.88 -12.07 -5.00
CA ASP A 109 9.15 -11.38 -5.19
C ASP A 109 10.38 -12.29 -5.23
N ASP A 110 10.19 -13.60 -4.99
CA ASP A 110 11.23 -14.62 -5.10
C ASP A 110 11.88 -14.61 -6.49
N ALA A 111 13.19 -14.34 -6.50
CA ALA A 111 13.99 -14.21 -7.70
C ALA A 111 14.04 -15.51 -8.52
N ALA A 112 13.97 -16.68 -7.87
CA ALA A 112 13.99 -17.98 -8.55
C ALA A 112 12.70 -18.21 -9.35
N LEU A 113 11.55 -17.84 -8.78
CA LEU A 113 10.25 -17.88 -9.48
C LEU A 113 10.16 -16.79 -10.57
N LYS A 114 10.76 -15.62 -10.36
CA LYS A 114 10.85 -14.58 -11.40
C LYS A 114 11.67 -15.03 -12.61
N HIS A 115 12.77 -15.75 -12.39
CA HIS A 115 13.58 -16.28 -13.49
C HIS A 115 12.80 -17.36 -14.27
N LEU A 116 12.14 -18.30 -13.59
CA LEU A 116 11.29 -19.31 -14.25
C LEU A 116 10.17 -18.67 -15.09
N ARG A 117 9.47 -17.65 -14.59
CA ARG A 117 8.45 -16.91 -15.36
C ARG A 117 9.02 -16.15 -16.57
N ALA A 118 10.22 -15.60 -16.45
CA ALA A 118 10.91 -14.97 -17.58
C ALA A 118 11.32 -16.01 -18.63
N THR A 119 11.75 -17.20 -18.20
CA THR A 119 12.07 -18.31 -19.09
C THR A 119 10.82 -18.89 -19.76
N GLU A 120 9.68 -19.01 -19.05
CA GLU A 120 8.39 -19.39 -19.66
C GLU A 120 7.94 -18.41 -20.74
N HIS A 121 8.12 -17.10 -20.53
CA HIS A 121 7.78 -16.11 -21.56
C HIS A 121 8.73 -16.16 -22.77
N SER A 122 10.01 -16.49 -22.58
CA SER A 122 10.96 -16.76 -23.67
C SER A 122 10.65 -18.09 -24.38
N MET A 123 10.34 -19.16 -23.64
CA MET A 123 10.02 -20.47 -24.18
C MET A 123 8.66 -20.50 -24.92
N ALA A 124 7.69 -19.67 -24.50
CA ALA A 124 6.44 -19.46 -25.21
C ALA A 124 6.60 -18.72 -26.54
N LEU A 125 7.66 -17.91 -26.69
CA LEU A 125 8.04 -17.27 -27.96
C LEU A 125 8.95 -18.15 -28.83
N GLU A 126 9.63 -19.14 -28.23
CA GLU A 126 10.55 -20.07 -28.91
C GLU A 126 9.88 -21.42 -29.31
N GLY A 127 8.59 -21.62 -29.01
CA GLY A 127 7.79 -22.71 -29.57
C GLY A 127 8.18 -24.12 -29.13
N GLN A 128 8.83 -24.28 -27.98
CA GLN A 128 9.16 -25.61 -27.43
C GLN A 128 8.35 -25.90 -26.16
N ALA A 129 7.09 -26.28 -26.35
CA ALA A 129 6.30 -26.93 -25.31
C ALA A 129 6.65 -28.43 -25.28
N VAL A 130 7.48 -28.86 -24.34
CA VAL A 130 7.51 -30.27 -23.96
C VAL A 130 6.49 -30.44 -22.85
N GLY A 131 5.34 -31.01 -23.22
CA GLY A 131 4.24 -31.25 -22.31
C GLY A 131 4.60 -32.31 -21.28
N ASP A 132 4.49 -31.95 -20.00
CA ASP A 132 3.75 -32.74 -19.03
C ASP A 132 3.55 -31.89 -17.76
N LEU A 133 2.30 -31.53 -17.43
CA LEU A 133 1.75 -31.15 -16.12
C LEU A 133 0.29 -30.62 -16.33
N PRO A 134 -0.61 -30.78 -15.34
CA PRO A 134 -2.05 -30.88 -15.57
C PRO A 134 -2.70 -29.55 -15.96
N ALA A 135 -3.70 -29.64 -16.84
CA ALA A 135 -4.43 -28.51 -17.39
C ALA A 135 -5.05 -27.63 -16.29
N MET A 136 -4.71 -26.34 -16.28
CA MET A 136 -5.48 -25.33 -15.58
C MET A 136 -6.83 -25.09 -16.29
N PRO A 137 -7.90 -24.76 -15.56
CA PRO A 137 -9.20 -24.49 -16.17
C PRO A 137 -9.10 -23.26 -17.07
N ALA A 138 -9.64 -23.41 -18.29
CA ALA A 138 -9.60 -22.38 -19.33
C ALA A 138 -10.28 -21.07 -18.86
N PRO A 139 -9.76 -19.90 -19.25
CA PRO A 139 -10.48 -18.64 -19.08
C PRO A 139 -11.77 -18.66 -19.91
N GLN A 140 -12.89 -18.28 -19.29
CA GLN A 140 -14.17 -18.13 -19.97
C GLN A 140 -14.06 -17.05 -21.05
N SER A 141 -14.39 -17.41 -22.30
CA SER A 141 -14.43 -16.49 -23.43
C SER A 141 -15.40 -15.33 -23.18
N PRO A 142 -15.05 -14.09 -23.56
CA PRO A 142 -16.03 -13.00 -23.56
C PRO A 142 -17.11 -13.24 -24.64
N ALA A 143 -18.34 -12.87 -24.29
CA ALA A 143 -19.55 -13.01 -25.12
C ALA A 143 -19.43 -12.27 -26.48
N PRO A 144 -20.14 -12.73 -27.53
CA PRO A 144 -20.01 -12.17 -28.87
C PRO A 144 -20.62 -10.77 -28.99
N GLU A 145 -19.84 -9.90 -29.60
CA GLU A 145 -20.16 -8.55 -30.07
C GLU A 145 -21.15 -8.66 -31.25
N ASN A 146 -22.39 -8.16 -31.06
CA ASN A 146 -23.38 -8.09 -32.13
C ASN A 146 -23.12 -6.85 -33.01
N ASP A 147 -22.49 -7.06 -34.15
CA ASP A 147 -22.48 -6.13 -35.28
C ASP A 147 -23.73 -6.37 -36.15
N GLU A 148 -24.77 -5.55 -35.96
CA GLU A 148 -25.91 -5.48 -36.87
C GLU A 148 -25.77 -4.25 -37.77
N LYS A 149 -25.12 -4.42 -38.92
CA LYS A 149 -25.31 -3.57 -40.09
C LYS A 149 -26.37 -4.20 -40.99
N THR A 150 -27.56 -3.62 -41.03
CA THR A 150 -28.44 -3.73 -42.19
C THR A 150 -28.82 -2.34 -42.68
N SER A 151 -28.70 -2.20 -43.99
CA SER A 151 -28.78 -1.00 -44.79
C SER A 151 -30.24 -0.70 -45.21
N ARG A 152 -30.55 0.60 -45.31
CA ARG A 152 -31.43 1.26 -46.31
C ARG A 152 -32.97 1.18 -46.18
N PRO A 153 -33.75 2.07 -46.86
CA PRO A 153 -33.45 2.88 -48.06
C PRO A 153 -33.08 4.35 -47.82
#